data_AF-A0A8T5NXR4-F1
#
_entry.id   AF-A0A8T5NXR4-F1
#
_cell.length_a   1.000
_cell.length_b   1.000
_cell.length_c   1.000
_cell.angle_alpha   90.00
_cell.angle_beta   90.00
_cell.angle_gamma   90.00
#
_symmetry.space_group_name_H-M   'P 1'
#
loop_
_entity.id
_entity.type
_entity.pdbx_description
1 polymer ?
#
loop_
_entity_poly.entity_id
_entity_poly.type
_entity_poly.pdbx_seq_one_letter_code
_entity_poly.pdbx_strand_id
1 'polypeptide(L)' 'NEHKLSASGLIDPTTARELGKVAGVGVIVTGTVTPFGERVKISAKALATETAKVICAPRGSIPKTMAIKELLSKGIETEP' A
#
# COMPACT_ATOMS: atom_id res chain seq x y z
N ASN A 1 22.74 8.90 8.13
CA ASN A 1 22.40 7.46 8.28
C ASN A 1 20.99 7.22 7.79
N GLU A 2 20.85 7.09 6.47
CA GLU A 2 19.58 7.09 5.72
C GLU A 2 19.03 5.67 5.45
N HIS A 3 19.40 4.69 6.27
CA HIS A 3 19.16 3.27 6.00
C HIS A 3 18.08 2.59 6.86
N LYS A 4 17.12 3.35 7.42
CA LYS A 4 15.93 2.75 8.06
C LYS A 4 14.62 2.96 7.31
N LEU A 5 14.61 3.80 6.27
CA LEU A 5 13.38 4.10 5.52
C LEU A 5 13.12 3.10 4.37
N SER A 6 14.13 2.34 3.96
CA SER A 6 14.04 1.45 2.78
C SER A 6 13.39 0.08 3.05
N ALA A 7 13.21 -0.30 4.33
CA ALA A 7 12.71 -1.63 4.70
C ALA A 7 11.27 -1.64 5.26
N SER A 8 10.76 -0.50 5.72
CA SER A 8 9.38 -0.36 6.21
C SER A 8 8.46 0.08 5.06
N GLY A 9 7.92 -0.88 4.33
CA GLY A 9 6.77 -0.61 3.47
C GLY A 9 5.53 -0.42 4.35
N LEU A 10 5.38 0.75 4.97
CA LEU A 10 4.26 1.20 5.81
C LEU A 10 3.97 0.40 7.10
N ILE A 11 4.31 -0.88 7.17
CA ILE A 11 3.98 -1.78 8.29
C ILE A 11 5.20 -2.64 8.61
N ASP A 12 5.61 -2.69 9.88
CA ASP A 12 6.67 -3.57 10.33
C ASP A 12 6.18 -5.02 10.58
N PRO A 13 7.07 -6.02 10.59
CA PRO A 13 6.70 -7.43 10.74
C PRO A 13 5.88 -7.76 11.99
N THR A 14 6.08 -7.03 13.10
CA THR A 14 5.35 -7.25 14.35
C THR A 14 3.92 -6.75 14.21
N THR A 15 3.75 -5.54 13.69
CA THR A 15 2.42 -4.98 13.41
C THR A 15 1.64 -5.81 12.38
N ALA A 16 2.29 -6.35 11.34
CA ALA A 16 1.63 -7.22 10.37
C ALA A 16 1.10 -8.53 10.99
N ARG A 17 1.85 -9.11 11.94
CA ARG A 17 1.45 -10.30 12.69
C ARG A 17 0.30 -10.02 13.66
N GLU A 18 0.37 -8.91 14.37
CA GLU A 18 -0.69 -8.48 15.28
C GLU A 18 -1.98 -8.16 14.53
N LEU A 19 -1.91 -7.41 13.43
CA LEU A 19 -3.04 -7.17 12.53
C LEU A 19 -3.65 -8.47 12.00
N GLY A 20 -2.82 -9.44 11.60
CA GLY A 20 -3.31 -10.76 11.18
C GLY A 20 -4.08 -11.49 12.27
N LYS A 21 -3.63 -11.41 13.53
CA LYS A 21 -4.32 -12.02 14.68
C LYS A 21 -5.60 -11.29 15.05
N VAL A 22 -5.58 -9.95 15.05
CA VAL A 22 -6.71 -9.11 15.47
C VAL A 22 -7.81 -9.07 14.41
N ALA A 23 -7.44 -8.89 13.14
CA ALA A 23 -8.40 -8.81 12.04
C ALA A 23 -8.71 -10.18 11.39
N GLY A 24 -8.04 -11.25 11.81
CA GLY A 24 -8.25 -12.60 11.27
C GLY A 24 -7.83 -12.75 9.79
N VAL A 25 -6.92 -11.91 9.30
CA VAL A 25 -6.51 -11.87 7.89
C VAL A 25 -5.20 -12.61 7.63
N GLY A 26 -5.14 -13.38 6.55
CA GLY A 26 -3.93 -14.10 6.13
C GLY A 26 -2.92 -13.25 5.34
N VAL A 27 -3.38 -12.15 4.74
CA VAL A 27 -2.56 -11.26 3.91
C VAL A 27 -2.97 -9.81 4.13
N ILE A 28 -1.98 -8.92 4.24
CA ILE A 28 -2.16 -7.46 4.26
C ILE A 28 -1.62 -6.90 2.95
N VAL A 29 -2.43 -6.13 2.23
CA VAL A 29 -1.98 -5.41 1.03
C VAL A 29 -1.76 -3.95 1.40
N THR A 30 -0.52 -3.48 1.27
CA THR A 30 -0.16 -2.07 1.44
C THR A 30 0.32 -1.50 0.13
N GLY A 31 0.28 -0.18 -0.03
CA GLY A 31 0.76 0.43 -1.26
C GLY A 31 0.78 1.94 -1.21
N THR A 32 1.30 2.53 -2.27
CA THR A 32 1.34 3.96 -2.47
C THR A 32 0.71 4.31 -3.81
N VAL A 33 -0.05 5.41 -3.81
CA VAL A 33 -0.59 6.05 -5.00
C VAL A 33 0.15 7.37 -5.16
N THR A 34 0.97 7.48 -6.20
CA THR A 34 1.84 8.64 -6.42
C THR A 34 1.46 9.32 -7.74
N PRO A 35 0.82 10.50 -7.70
CA PRO A 35 0.58 11.31 -8.88
C PRO A 35 1.92 11.78 -9.48
N PHE A 36 2.12 11.59 -10.78
CA PHE A 36 3.33 12.00 -11.49
C PHE A 36 3.01 12.51 -12.91
N GLY A 37 2.99 13.84 -13.10
CA GLY A 37 2.56 14.44 -14.38
C GLY A 37 1.14 14.01 -14.77
N GLU A 38 0.95 13.53 -15.99
CA GLU A 38 -0.32 12.97 -16.51
C GLU A 38 -0.52 11.48 -16.18
N ARG A 39 0.28 10.90 -15.28
CA ARG A 39 0.13 9.50 -14.85
C ARG A 39 0.04 9.39 -13.34
N VAL A 40 -0.50 8.28 -12.87
CA VAL A 40 -0.44 7.88 -11.47
C VAL A 40 0.37 6.59 -11.41
N LYS A 41 1.41 6.59 -10.58
CA LYS A 41 2.18 5.38 -10.26
C LYS A 41 1.53 4.73 -9.05
N ILE A 42 1.26 3.44 -9.17
CA ILE A 42 0.73 2.63 -8.08
C ILE A 42 1.76 1.57 -7.78
N SER A 43 2.18 1.48 -6.52
CA SER A 43 3.01 0.38 -6.03
C SER A 43 2.26 -0.29 -4.91
N ALA A 44 1.99 -1.59 -5.05
CA ALA A 44 1.39 -2.38 -3.98
C ALA A 44 2.36 -3.46 -3.52
N LYS A 45 2.18 -3.93 -2.31
CA LYS A 45 2.88 -5.05 -1.68
C LYS A 45 1.87 -5.88 -0.91
N ALA A 46 1.89 -7.18 -1.10
CA ALA A 46 1.14 -8.14 -0.29
C ALA A 46 2.09 -8.78 0.72
N LEU A 47 1.73 -8.71 1.99
CA LEU A 47 2.47 -9.27 3.10
C LEU A 47 1.65 -10.41 3.72
N ALA A 48 2.22 -11.62 3.77
CA ALA A 48 1.62 -12.72 4.50
C ALA A 48 1.76 -12.45 6.00
N THR A 49 0.66 -12.46 6.75
CA THR A 49 0.66 -12.07 8.17
C THR A 49 1.33 -13.12 9.05
N GLU A 50 1.25 -14.39 8.69
CA GLU A 50 1.88 -15.50 9.43
C GLU A 50 3.42 -15.40 9.41
N THR A 51 3.98 -15.19 8.22
CA THR A 51 5.44 -15.17 8.01
C THR A 51 6.04 -13.76 8.04
N ALA A 52 5.20 -12.73 8.00
CA ALA A 52 5.58 -11.33 7.83
C ALA A 52 6.46 -11.06 6.59
N LYS A 53 6.32 -11.90 5.55
CA LYS A 53 7.08 -11.79 4.30
C LYS A 53 6.23 -11.16 3.20
N VAL A 54 6.89 -10.37 2.35
CA VAL A 54 6.28 -9.87 1.11
C VAL A 54 6.17 -11.04 0.13
N ILE A 55 4.95 -11.38 -0.27
CA ILE A 55 4.65 -12.45 -1.22
C ILE A 55 4.43 -11.93 -2.64
N CYS A 56 4.06 -10.66 -2.79
CA CYS A 56 3.84 -10.02 -4.09
C CYS A 56 4.10 -8.52 -3.99
N ALA A 57 4.62 -7.89 -5.05
CA ALA A 57 4.89 -6.45 -5.07
C ALA A 57 4.67 -5.83 -6.47
N PRO A 58 3.44 -5.78 -6.99
CA PRO A 58 3.18 -5.27 -8.32
C PRO A 58 3.34 -3.75 -8.36
N ARG A 59 3.82 -3.27 -9.52
CA ARG A 59 3.88 -1.84 -9.84
C ARG A 59 3.16 -1.59 -11.14
N GLY A 60 2.36 -0.54 -11.17
CA GLY A 60 1.60 -0.13 -12.34
C GLY A 60 1.67 1.38 -12.54
N SER A 61 1.42 1.80 -13.77
CA SER A 61 1.22 3.22 -14.06
C SER A 61 0.00 3.40 -14.93
N ILE A 62 -0.98 4.13 -14.41
CA ILE A 62 -2.23 4.43 -15.10
C ILE A 62 -2.21 5.89 -15.59
N PRO A 63 -2.79 6.19 -16.76
CA PRO A 63 -2.98 7.57 -17.20
C PRO A 63 -4.00 8.29 -16.28
N LYS A 64 -3.79 9.58 -16.04
CA LYS A 64 -4.74 10.44 -15.32
C LYS A 64 -5.88 10.83 -16.25
N THR A 65 -6.82 9.92 -16.44
CA THR A 65 -8.11 10.25 -17.06
C THR A 65 -8.91 11.18 -16.14
N MET A 66 -9.97 11.80 -16.67
CA MET A 66 -10.84 12.67 -15.87
C MET A 66 -11.39 11.97 -14.63
N ALA A 67 -11.78 10.69 -14.77
CA ALA A 67 -12.24 9.87 -13.65
C ALA A 67 -11.17 9.69 -12.56
N ILE A 68 -9.90 9.46 -12.94
CA ILE A 68 -8.80 9.33 -11.97
C ILE A 68 -8.50 10.66 -11.28
N LYS A 69 -8.59 11.78 -12.01
CA LYS A 69 -8.43 13.12 -11.41
C LYS A 69 -9.50 13.39 -10.36
N GLU A 70 -10.76 13.04 -10.65
CA GLU A 70 -11.86 13.18 -9.70
C GLU A 70 -11.68 12.29 -8.45
N LEU A 71 -11.29 11.02 -8.63
CA LEU A 71 -11.01 10.11 -7.51
C LEU A 71 -9.86 10.60 -6.62
N LEU A 72 -8.81 11.19 -7.21
CA LEU A 72 -7.72 11.78 -6.44
C LEU A 72 -8.16 13.00 -5.64
N SER A 73 -9.13 13.78 -6.13
CA SER A 73 -9.67 14.95 -5.44
C SER A 73 -10.60 14.59 -4.27
N LYS A 74 -11.30 13.45 -4.34
CA LYS A 74 -12.21 12.99 -3.27
C LYS A 74 -11.46 12.45 -2.05
N GLY A 75 -10.19 12.07 -2.20
CA GLY A 75 -9.42 11.46 -1.10
C GLY A 75 -9.96 10.08 -0.72
N ILE A 76 -9.43 9.52 0.37
CA ILE A 76 -9.96 8.30 0.99
C ILE A 76 -10.71 8.75 2.24
N GLU A 77 -12.02 8.93 2.14
CA GLU A 77 -12.87 9.09 3.31
C GLU A 77 -13.01 7.72 3.97
N THR A 78 -12.44 7.58 5.17
CA THR A 78 -12.79 6.48 6.07
C THR A 78 -14.09 6.89 6.75
N GLU A 79 -15.17 6.15 6.52
CA GLU A 79 -16.40 6.31 7.31
C GLU A 79 -16.04 6.25 8.81
N PRO A 80 -16.62 7.15 9.65
CA PRO A 80 -16.30 7.24 11.07
C PRO A 80 -16.74 6.01 11.89
#